data_AF-A0A7C0U4H7-F1
#
_entry.id   AF-A0A7C0U4H7-F1
#
_cell.length_a   1.000
_cell.length_b   1.000
_cell.length_c   1.000
_cell.angle_alpha   90.00
_cell.angle_beta   90.00
_cell.angle_gamma   90.00
#
_symmetry.space_group_name_H-M   'P 1'
#
loop_
_entity.id
_entity.type
_entity.pdbx_description
1 polymer ?
#
loop_
_entity_poly.entity_id
_entity_poly.type
_entity_poly.pdbx_seq_one_letter_code
_entity_poly.pdbx_strand_id
1 'polypeptide(L)'
;MLDLFSKIEKEIKNLKEEILSKTGQIKQVEDEIKKLKEKIDTSLKAAKEKLFEIEKLKVEIETKNDLIKLKESEIKKLKDTISQKFNKIKNKEAEIEKLKKEKDLIDKEIVKKENDLKILKAELDKLIRAETGELARLKSQLNSKINEINSKKAELKNLQDKLKAAKKKYDEALLIVAEYDWWYRPETLTEHDRKILRETAEIYWNDVPGLKEKILGAEREIASLNNQISSCQNTIKQLENEKNDINRKIEIKQAQVNELKKV
;
A
#
# COMPACT_ATOMS: atom_id res chain seq x y z
N MET A 1 -123.92 -93.13 50.47
CA MET A 1 -123.42 -93.11 49.08
C MET A 1 -123.63 -91.78 48.37
N LEU A 2 -124.85 -91.20 48.38
CA LEU A 2 -125.13 -89.90 47.72
C LEU A 2 -124.30 -88.70 48.22
N ASP A 3 -124.03 -88.60 49.52
CA ASP A 3 -123.27 -87.48 50.12
C ASP A 3 -121.76 -87.50 49.77
N LEU A 4 -121.20 -88.71 49.61
CA LEU A 4 -119.82 -88.91 49.13
C LEU A 4 -119.67 -88.51 47.65
N PHE A 5 -120.66 -88.84 46.81
CA PHE A 5 -120.68 -88.43 45.40
C PHE A 5 -120.73 -86.91 45.25
N SER A 6 -121.58 -86.22 46.04
CA SER A 6 -121.68 -84.75 46.04
C SER A 6 -120.38 -84.05 46.45
N LYS A 7 -119.66 -84.59 47.46
CA LYS A 7 -118.33 -84.08 47.85
C LYS A 7 -117.31 -84.26 46.73
N ILE A 8 -117.27 -85.44 46.11
CA ILE A 8 -116.36 -85.74 45.00
C ILE A 8 -116.65 -84.83 43.79
N GLU A 9 -117.93 -84.57 43.47
CA GLU A 9 -118.31 -83.64 42.40
C GLU A 9 -117.86 -82.20 42.67
N LYS A 10 -117.99 -81.73 43.91
CA LYS A 10 -117.47 -80.41 44.33
C LYS A 10 -115.96 -80.34 44.24
N GLU A 11 -115.25 -81.39 44.66
CA GLU A 11 -113.79 -81.47 44.56
C GLU A 11 -113.33 -81.48 43.11
N ILE A 12 -113.97 -82.26 42.24
CA ILE A 12 -113.70 -82.28 40.80
C ILE A 12 -113.94 -80.90 40.19
N LYS A 13 -115.01 -80.20 40.59
CA LYS A 13 -115.30 -78.85 40.10
C LYS A 13 -114.22 -77.85 40.55
N ASN A 14 -113.85 -77.87 41.81
CA ASN A 14 -112.80 -77.00 42.36
C ASN A 14 -111.45 -77.27 41.69
N LEU A 15 -111.07 -78.54 41.51
CA LEU A 15 -109.84 -78.93 40.83
C LEU A 15 -109.85 -78.48 39.36
N LYS A 16 -110.99 -78.54 38.66
CA LYS A 16 -111.13 -78.01 37.29
C LYS A 16 -110.93 -76.49 37.24
N GLU A 17 -111.51 -75.77 38.19
CA GLU A 17 -111.34 -74.31 38.29
C GLU A 17 -109.88 -73.94 38.62
N GLU A 18 -109.22 -74.68 39.50
CA GLU A 18 -107.80 -74.51 39.79
C GLU A 18 -106.91 -74.83 38.57
N ILE A 19 -107.20 -75.91 37.84
CA ILE A 19 -106.52 -76.25 36.58
C ILE A 19 -106.68 -75.14 35.57
N LEU A 20 -107.89 -74.58 35.41
CA LEU A 20 -108.14 -73.46 34.48
C LEU A 20 -107.37 -72.20 34.88
N SER A 21 -107.35 -71.86 36.17
CA SER A 21 -106.60 -70.73 36.71
C SER A 21 -105.09 -70.89 36.50
N LYS A 22 -104.54 -72.05 36.87
CA LYS A 22 -103.12 -72.39 36.66
C LYS A 22 -102.76 -72.41 35.18
N THR A 23 -103.65 -72.90 34.31
CA THR A 23 -103.47 -72.85 32.85
C THR A 23 -103.39 -71.40 32.34
N GLY A 24 -104.21 -70.49 32.87
CA GLY A 24 -104.14 -69.07 32.58
C GLY A 24 -102.82 -68.43 33.02
N GLN A 25 -102.36 -68.75 34.23
CA GLN A 25 -101.06 -68.28 34.75
C GLN A 25 -99.88 -68.80 33.91
N ILE A 26 -99.92 -70.07 33.50
CA ILE A 26 -98.90 -70.65 32.62
C ILE A 26 -98.80 -69.86 31.31
N LYS A 27 -99.94 -69.57 30.65
CA LYS A 27 -99.96 -68.77 29.42
C LYS A 27 -99.37 -67.37 29.63
N GLN A 28 -99.69 -66.71 30.75
CA GLN A 28 -99.13 -65.39 31.06
C GLN A 28 -97.61 -65.45 31.23
N VAL A 29 -97.10 -66.46 31.94
CA VAL A 29 -95.66 -66.68 32.11
C VAL A 29 -94.99 -66.98 30.76
N GLU A 30 -95.61 -67.78 29.89
CA GLU A 30 -95.11 -68.07 28.54
C GLU A 30 -94.99 -66.78 27.69
N ASP A 31 -96.00 -65.91 27.74
CA ASP A 31 -95.99 -64.61 27.05
C ASP A 31 -94.90 -63.67 27.60
N GLU A 32 -94.71 -63.63 28.92
CA GLU A 32 -93.63 -62.86 29.56
C GLU A 32 -92.25 -63.40 29.18
N ILE A 33 -92.07 -64.72 29.18
CA ILE A 33 -90.83 -65.37 28.71
C ILE A 33 -90.54 -64.98 27.27
N LYS A 34 -91.56 -64.97 26.40
CA LYS A 34 -91.40 -64.58 24.99
C LYS A 34 -90.94 -63.12 24.87
N LYS A 35 -91.59 -62.19 25.58
CA LYS A 35 -91.20 -60.76 25.60
C LYS A 35 -89.79 -60.55 26.14
N LEU A 36 -89.39 -61.29 27.18
CA LEU A 36 -88.05 -61.22 27.73
C LEU A 36 -86.99 -61.74 26.74
N LYS A 37 -87.27 -62.84 26.03
CA LYS A 37 -86.38 -63.33 24.96
C LYS A 37 -86.17 -62.29 23.87
N GLU A 38 -87.24 -61.65 23.39
CA GLU A 38 -87.16 -60.60 22.38
C GLU A 38 -86.33 -59.39 22.86
N LYS A 39 -86.48 -58.98 24.13
CA LYS A 39 -85.64 -57.93 24.73
C LYS A 39 -84.17 -58.33 24.84
N ILE A 40 -83.89 -59.58 25.22
CA ILE A 40 -82.53 -60.12 25.30
C ILE A 40 -81.88 -60.11 23.91
N ASP A 41 -82.58 -60.58 22.88
CA ASP A 41 -82.07 -60.58 21.50
C ASP A 41 -81.78 -59.17 20.99
N THR A 42 -82.66 -58.21 21.30
CA THR A 42 -82.47 -56.80 20.93
C THR A 42 -81.25 -56.20 21.63
N SER A 43 -81.10 -56.47 22.93
CA SER A 43 -79.96 -56.00 23.72
C SER A 43 -78.63 -56.63 23.27
N LEU A 44 -78.65 -57.92 22.89
CA LEU A 44 -77.49 -58.62 22.33
C LEU A 44 -77.05 -58.01 20.99
N LYS A 45 -77.98 -57.62 20.12
CA LYS A 45 -77.65 -56.91 18.87
C LYS A 45 -76.99 -55.57 19.16
N ALA A 46 -77.57 -54.76 20.03
CA ALA A 46 -77.00 -53.45 20.40
C ALA A 46 -75.60 -53.59 21.05
N ALA A 47 -75.40 -54.61 21.90
CA ALA A 47 -74.09 -54.88 22.50
C ALA A 47 -73.03 -55.26 21.43
N LYS A 48 -73.41 -56.05 20.42
CA LYS A 48 -72.52 -56.40 19.30
C LYS A 48 -72.14 -55.18 18.47
N GLU A 49 -73.08 -54.29 18.18
CA GLU A 49 -72.81 -53.03 17.47
C GLU A 49 -71.86 -52.13 18.25
N LYS A 50 -72.07 -52.01 19.57
CA LYS A 50 -71.17 -51.24 20.45
C LYS A 50 -69.78 -51.85 20.53
N LEU A 51 -69.64 -53.18 20.56
CA LEU A 51 -68.34 -53.84 20.49
C LEU A 51 -67.60 -53.52 19.18
N PHE A 52 -68.32 -53.50 18.05
CA PHE A 52 -67.73 -53.12 16.76
C PHE A 52 -67.26 -51.66 16.75
N GLU A 53 -68.05 -50.74 17.32
CA GLU A 53 -67.68 -49.33 17.45
C GLU A 53 -66.43 -49.13 18.34
N ILE A 54 -66.34 -49.86 19.45
CA ILE A 54 -65.17 -49.86 20.35
C ILE A 54 -63.91 -50.31 19.59
N GLU A 55 -64.02 -51.38 18.80
CA GLU A 55 -62.88 -51.91 18.06
C GLU A 55 -62.39 -50.91 17.00
N LYS A 56 -63.32 -50.25 16.31
CA LYS A 56 -63.00 -49.17 15.36
C LYS A 56 -62.28 -48.01 16.04
N LEU A 57 -62.76 -47.57 17.20
CA LEU A 57 -62.13 -46.48 17.97
C LEU A 57 -60.74 -46.86 18.49
N LYS A 58 -60.52 -48.12 18.89
CA LYS A 58 -59.19 -48.62 19.26
C LYS A 58 -58.19 -48.47 18.12
N VAL A 59 -58.55 -48.91 16.92
CA VAL A 59 -57.69 -48.79 15.74
C VAL A 59 -57.38 -47.32 15.43
N GLU A 60 -58.37 -46.43 15.55
CA GLU A 60 -58.15 -44.99 15.34
C GLU A 60 -57.18 -44.39 16.36
N ILE A 61 -57.30 -44.78 17.64
CA ILE A 61 -56.40 -44.36 18.72
C ILE A 61 -54.97 -44.85 18.45
N GLU A 62 -54.79 -46.11 18.06
CA GLU A 62 -53.48 -46.66 17.72
C GLU A 62 -52.83 -45.89 16.56
N THR A 63 -53.60 -45.63 15.51
CA THR A 63 -53.13 -44.86 14.33
C THR A 63 -52.70 -43.44 14.72
N LYS A 64 -53.49 -42.76 15.57
CA LYS A 64 -53.17 -41.42 16.08
C LYS A 64 -51.92 -41.42 16.96
N ASN A 65 -51.76 -42.44 17.81
CA ASN A 65 -50.57 -42.59 18.65
C ASN A 65 -49.29 -42.78 17.82
N ASP A 66 -49.36 -43.54 16.74
CA ASP A 66 -48.20 -43.72 15.85
C ASP A 66 -47.86 -42.43 15.10
N LEU A 67 -48.87 -41.65 14.70
CA LEU A 67 -48.63 -40.32 14.13
C LEU A 67 -47.99 -39.36 15.14
N ILE A 68 -48.41 -39.40 16.41
CA ILE A 68 -47.81 -38.58 17.48
C ILE A 68 -46.32 -38.94 17.64
N LYS A 69 -45.97 -40.23 17.74
CA LYS A 69 -44.57 -40.67 17.83
C LYS A 69 -43.73 -40.21 16.64
N LEU A 70 -44.30 -40.27 15.43
CA LEU A 70 -43.63 -39.77 14.23
C LEU A 70 -43.35 -38.26 14.33
N LYS A 71 -44.34 -37.47 14.75
CA LYS A 71 -44.21 -36.03 14.91
C LYS A 71 -43.23 -35.65 16.02
N GLU A 72 -43.19 -36.38 17.13
CA GLU A 72 -42.19 -36.20 18.19
C GLU A 72 -40.76 -36.43 17.68
N SER A 73 -40.57 -37.46 16.85
CA SER A 73 -39.28 -37.74 16.20
C SER A 73 -38.86 -36.61 15.24
N GLU A 74 -39.79 -36.09 14.44
CA GLU A 74 -39.54 -34.92 13.57
C GLU A 74 -39.17 -33.67 14.38
N ILE A 75 -39.90 -33.38 15.45
CA ILE A 75 -39.62 -32.25 16.35
C ILE A 75 -38.21 -32.37 16.96
N LYS A 76 -37.82 -33.58 17.39
CA LYS A 76 -36.47 -33.81 17.92
C LYS A 76 -35.39 -33.50 16.89
N LYS A 77 -35.54 -34.02 15.66
CA LYS A 77 -34.60 -33.75 14.55
C LYS A 77 -34.51 -32.25 14.21
N LEU A 78 -35.63 -31.54 14.23
CA LEU A 78 -35.66 -30.10 13.99
C LEU A 78 -34.94 -29.33 15.11
N LYS A 79 -35.15 -29.70 16.38
CA LYS A 79 -34.42 -29.11 17.51
C LYS A 79 -32.91 -29.30 17.41
N ASP A 80 -32.47 -30.50 17.04
CA ASP A 80 -31.04 -30.80 16.85
C ASP A 80 -30.46 -29.96 15.70
N THR A 81 -31.20 -29.84 14.59
CA THR A 81 -30.81 -29.02 13.44
C THR A 81 -30.71 -27.53 13.81
N ILE A 82 -31.68 -27.01 14.57
CA ILE A 82 -31.67 -25.63 15.05
C ILE A 82 -30.44 -25.39 15.94
N SER A 83 -30.16 -26.28 16.89
CA SER A 83 -28.97 -26.18 17.75
C SER A 83 -27.67 -26.16 16.95
N GLN A 84 -27.55 -27.03 15.94
CA GLN A 84 -26.38 -27.04 15.06
C GLN A 84 -26.23 -25.73 14.26
N LYS A 85 -27.32 -25.21 13.70
CA LYS A 85 -27.30 -23.94 12.97
C LYS A 85 -26.95 -22.76 13.88
N PHE A 86 -27.49 -22.72 15.10
CA PHE A 86 -27.18 -21.69 16.09
C PHE A 86 -25.68 -21.67 16.44
N ASN A 87 -25.08 -22.84 16.67
CA ASN A 87 -23.64 -22.93 16.91
C ASN A 87 -22.80 -22.47 15.70
N LYS A 88 -23.23 -22.79 14.47
CA LYS A 88 -22.57 -22.30 13.25
C LYS A 88 -22.65 -20.77 13.13
N ILE A 89 -23.79 -20.16 13.44
CA ILE A 89 -23.97 -18.70 13.46
C ILE A 89 -23.01 -18.07 14.47
N LYS A 90 -23.01 -18.55 15.71
CA LYS A 90 -22.12 -18.04 16.77
C LYS A 90 -20.65 -18.10 16.39
N ASN A 91 -20.22 -19.19 15.74
CA ASN A 91 -18.84 -19.31 15.26
C ASN A 91 -18.52 -18.31 14.16
N LYS A 92 -19.46 -18.08 13.23
CA LYS A 92 -19.31 -17.09 12.15
C LYS A 92 -19.29 -15.65 12.68
N GLU A 93 -20.09 -15.34 13.70
CA GLU A 93 -20.04 -14.03 14.38
C GLU A 93 -18.68 -13.78 15.03
N ALA A 94 -18.10 -14.78 15.69
CA ALA A 94 -16.76 -14.68 16.27
C ALA A 94 -15.67 -14.48 15.20
N GLU A 95 -15.78 -15.15 14.05
CA GLU A 95 -14.87 -14.98 12.91
C GLU A 95 -14.96 -13.57 12.32
N ILE A 96 -16.17 -13.04 12.15
CA ILE A 96 -16.40 -11.67 11.68
C ILE A 96 -15.77 -10.65 12.64
N GLU A 97 -15.93 -10.84 13.95
CA GLU A 97 -15.37 -9.94 14.95
C GLU A 97 -13.82 -9.95 14.94
N LYS A 98 -13.22 -11.12 14.71
CA LYS A 98 -11.77 -11.24 14.52
C LYS A 98 -11.31 -10.49 13.27
N LEU A 99 -11.98 -10.69 12.13
CA LEU A 99 -11.66 -10.03 10.88
C LEU A 99 -11.81 -8.51 10.95
N LYS A 100 -12.81 -8.00 11.70
CA LYS A 100 -12.95 -6.55 11.96
C LYS A 100 -11.73 -5.99 12.68
N LYS A 101 -11.26 -6.66 13.74
CA LYS A 101 -10.08 -6.22 14.49
C LYS A 101 -8.81 -6.24 13.64
N GLU A 102 -8.65 -7.27 12.81
CA GLU A 102 -7.52 -7.35 11.86
C GLU A 102 -7.58 -6.20 10.84
N LYS A 103 -8.77 -5.91 10.29
CA LYS A 103 -8.97 -4.76 9.40
C LYS A 103 -8.60 -3.43 10.08
N ASP A 104 -9.07 -3.20 11.30
CA ASP A 104 -8.78 -1.95 12.03
C ASP A 104 -7.28 -1.77 12.30
N LEU A 105 -6.54 -2.86 12.52
CA LEU A 105 -5.08 -2.83 12.67
C LEU A 105 -4.40 -2.46 11.34
N ILE A 106 -4.82 -3.10 10.25
CA ILE A 106 -4.29 -2.81 8.90
C ILE A 106 -4.58 -1.35 8.52
N ASP A 107 -5.79 -0.85 8.76
CA ASP A 107 -6.16 0.54 8.46
C ASP A 107 -5.26 1.54 9.23
N LYS A 108 -4.94 1.25 10.49
CA LYS A 108 -3.98 2.05 11.28
C LYS A 108 -2.56 2.00 10.71
N GLU A 109 -2.10 0.83 10.26
CA GLU A 109 -0.79 0.68 9.64
C GLU A 109 -0.69 1.42 8.31
N ILE A 110 -1.75 1.39 7.49
CA ILE A 110 -1.85 2.14 6.24
C ILE A 110 -1.69 3.64 6.52
N VAL A 111 -2.48 4.20 7.44
CA VAL A 111 -2.41 5.62 7.80
C VAL A 111 -1.00 6.01 8.29
N LYS A 112 -0.34 5.14 9.08
CA LYS A 112 1.04 5.38 9.53
C LYS A 112 2.00 5.43 8.34
N LYS A 113 1.96 4.44 7.45
CA LYS A 113 2.83 4.39 6.26
C LYS A 113 2.59 5.56 5.30
N GLU A 114 1.34 5.99 5.13
CA GLU A 114 1.03 7.17 4.33
C GLU A 114 1.65 8.45 4.90
N ASN A 115 1.65 8.61 6.22
CA ASN A 115 2.29 9.74 6.89
C ASN A 115 3.81 9.67 6.76
N ASP A 116 4.41 8.50 6.95
CA ASP A 116 5.85 8.29 6.76
C ASP A 116 6.27 8.61 5.32
N LEU A 117 5.47 8.19 4.32
CA LEU A 117 5.70 8.53 2.91
C LEU A 117 5.62 10.04 2.63
N LYS A 118 4.68 10.76 3.25
CA LYS A 118 4.59 12.23 3.12
C LYS A 118 5.82 12.92 3.69
N ILE A 119 6.31 12.46 4.84
CA ILE A 119 7.53 13.00 5.48
C ILE A 119 8.74 12.76 4.59
N LEU A 120 8.94 11.52 4.11
CA LEU A 120 10.06 11.17 3.23
C LEU A 120 10.05 11.96 1.92
N LYS A 121 8.87 12.16 1.30
CA LYS A 121 8.73 13.00 0.10
C LYS A 121 9.17 14.45 0.38
N ALA A 122 8.75 15.02 1.52
CA ALA A 122 9.11 16.38 1.89
C ALA A 122 10.61 16.54 2.21
N GLU A 123 11.23 15.55 2.87
CA GLU A 123 12.67 15.54 3.13
C GLU A 123 13.49 15.43 1.85
N LEU A 124 13.07 14.57 0.93
CA LEU A 124 13.73 14.39 -0.36
C LEU A 124 13.65 15.66 -1.22
N ASP A 125 12.49 16.32 -1.26
CA ASP A 125 12.32 17.61 -1.94
C ASP A 125 13.23 18.70 -1.36
N LYS A 126 13.41 18.75 -0.03
CA LYS A 126 14.35 19.68 0.61
C LYS A 126 15.79 19.42 0.19
N LEU A 127 16.22 18.15 0.16
CA LEU A 127 17.58 17.77 -0.24
C LEU A 127 17.84 18.13 -1.71
N ILE A 128 16.89 17.85 -2.62
CA ILE A 128 17.03 18.20 -4.05
C ILE A 128 17.16 19.71 -4.22
N ARG A 129 16.36 20.52 -3.50
CA ARG A 129 16.46 21.98 -3.55
C ARG A 129 17.82 22.48 -3.06
N ALA A 130 18.33 21.90 -1.98
CA ALA A 130 19.65 22.26 -1.44
C ALA A 130 20.77 21.95 -2.45
N GLU A 131 20.82 20.72 -2.98
CA GLU A 131 21.83 20.32 -3.96
C GLU A 131 21.72 21.12 -5.27
N THR A 132 20.51 21.42 -5.72
CA THR A 132 20.28 22.28 -6.90
C THR A 132 20.80 23.70 -6.67
N GLY A 133 20.63 24.24 -5.46
CA GLY A 133 21.18 25.53 -5.06
C GLY A 133 22.71 25.55 -5.04
N GLU A 134 23.32 24.50 -4.48
CA GLU A 134 24.79 24.33 -4.50
C GLU A 134 25.33 24.23 -5.92
N LEU A 135 24.67 23.47 -6.80
CA LEU A 135 25.04 23.36 -8.20
C LEU A 135 25.01 24.72 -8.92
N ALA A 136 23.97 25.53 -8.67
CA ALA A 136 23.87 26.87 -9.23
C ALA A 136 25.02 27.77 -8.75
N ARG A 137 25.37 27.68 -7.47
CA ARG A 137 26.51 28.41 -6.88
C ARG A 137 27.84 27.98 -7.51
N LEU A 138 28.10 26.68 -7.64
CA LEU A 138 29.31 26.17 -8.29
C LEU A 138 29.42 26.61 -9.75
N LYS A 139 28.32 26.57 -10.51
CA LYS A 139 28.28 27.09 -11.90
C LYS A 139 28.65 28.57 -11.96
N SER A 140 28.15 29.38 -11.02
CA SER A 140 28.49 30.80 -10.94
C SER A 140 29.98 31.02 -10.63
N GLN A 141 30.53 30.26 -9.68
CA GLN A 141 31.96 30.32 -9.33
C GLN A 141 32.85 29.89 -10.50
N LEU A 142 32.48 28.82 -11.21
CA LEU A 142 33.16 28.35 -12.41
C LEU A 142 33.20 29.43 -13.49
N ASN A 143 32.05 30.05 -13.80
CA ASN A 143 31.98 31.15 -14.77
C ASN A 143 32.84 32.35 -14.36
N SER A 144 32.83 32.70 -13.06
CA SER A 144 33.70 33.77 -12.55
C SER A 144 35.18 33.45 -12.75
N LYS A 145 35.61 32.20 -12.51
CA LYS A 145 37.00 31.78 -12.69
C LYS A 145 37.41 31.70 -14.16
N ILE A 146 36.50 31.27 -15.04
CA ILE A 146 36.72 31.32 -16.49
C ILE A 146 36.95 32.76 -16.95
N ASN A 147 36.12 33.70 -16.48
CA ASN A 147 36.27 35.12 -16.81
C ASN A 147 37.60 35.69 -16.30
N GLU A 148 38.02 35.33 -15.07
CA GLU A 148 39.32 35.71 -14.51
C GLU A 148 40.50 35.18 -15.34
N ILE A 149 40.43 33.94 -15.83
CA ILE A 149 41.45 33.40 -16.73
C ILE A 149 41.48 34.17 -18.05
N ASN A 150 40.31 34.48 -18.61
CA ASN A 150 40.22 35.19 -19.88
C ASN A 150 40.82 36.61 -19.77
N SER A 151 40.58 37.32 -18.66
CA SER A 151 41.20 38.63 -18.43
C SER A 151 42.72 38.51 -18.29
N LYS A 152 43.21 37.56 -17.48
CA LYS A 152 44.66 37.34 -17.29
C LYS A 152 45.36 36.91 -18.58
N LYS A 153 44.70 36.12 -19.44
CA LYS A 153 45.23 35.76 -20.77
C LYS A 153 45.34 36.98 -21.69
N ALA A 154 44.38 37.89 -21.64
CA ALA A 154 44.43 39.14 -22.40
C ALA A 154 45.57 40.04 -21.91
N GLU A 155 45.75 40.17 -20.59
CA GLU A 155 46.88 40.88 -19.97
C GLU A 155 48.23 40.27 -20.36
N LEU A 156 48.34 38.94 -20.29
CA LEU A 156 49.53 38.20 -20.68
C LEU A 156 49.89 38.44 -22.14
N LYS A 157 48.91 38.41 -23.05
CA LYS A 157 49.12 38.70 -24.47
C LYS A 157 49.65 40.13 -24.68
N ASN A 158 49.06 41.10 -24.01
CA ASN A 158 49.51 42.50 -24.08
C ASN A 158 50.95 42.66 -23.56
N LEU A 159 51.31 42.00 -22.45
CA LEU A 159 52.68 42.00 -21.93
C LEU A 159 53.66 41.31 -22.86
N GLN A 160 53.28 40.22 -23.51
CA GLN A 160 54.11 39.55 -24.52
C GLN A 160 54.36 40.46 -25.73
N ASP A 161 53.34 41.19 -26.21
CA ASP A 161 53.49 42.15 -27.30
C ASP A 161 54.43 43.29 -26.92
N LYS A 162 54.28 43.85 -25.71
CA LYS A 162 55.19 44.87 -25.15
C LYS A 162 56.62 44.36 -25.01
N LEU A 163 56.79 43.13 -24.51
CA LEU A 163 58.10 42.49 -24.36
C LEU A 163 58.78 42.32 -25.71
N LYS A 164 58.05 41.86 -26.73
CA LYS A 164 58.55 41.72 -28.10
C LYS A 164 59.01 43.05 -28.67
N ALA A 165 58.23 44.12 -28.47
CA ALA A 165 58.60 45.47 -28.88
C ALA A 165 59.84 45.99 -28.13
N ALA A 166 59.95 45.73 -26.82
CA ALA A 166 61.10 46.12 -26.00
C ALA A 166 62.37 45.38 -26.42
N LYS A 167 62.29 44.06 -26.69
CA LYS A 167 63.41 43.26 -27.20
C LYS A 167 63.90 43.79 -28.54
N LYS A 168 62.98 44.08 -29.47
CA LYS A 168 63.35 44.68 -30.76
C LYS A 168 64.14 46.00 -30.59
N LYS A 169 63.66 46.91 -29.72
CA LYS A 169 64.38 48.16 -29.42
C LYS A 169 65.73 47.93 -28.77
N TYR A 170 65.82 46.93 -27.89
CA TYR A 170 67.07 46.54 -27.23
C TYR A 170 68.08 46.01 -28.26
N ASP A 171 67.66 45.13 -29.17
CA ASP A 171 68.51 44.57 -30.23
C ASP A 171 69.00 45.67 -31.20
N GLU A 172 68.12 46.61 -31.57
CA GLU A 172 68.47 47.79 -32.38
C GLU A 172 69.52 48.67 -31.67
N ALA A 173 69.32 48.95 -30.38
CA ALA A 173 70.27 49.73 -29.57
C ALA A 173 71.63 49.01 -29.43
N LEU A 174 71.60 47.68 -29.25
CA LEU A 174 72.81 46.86 -29.13
C LEU A 174 73.61 46.85 -30.44
N LEU A 175 72.93 46.79 -31.59
CA LEU A 175 73.58 46.86 -32.90
C LEU A 175 74.28 48.22 -33.10
N ILE A 176 73.63 49.33 -32.77
CA ILE A 176 74.20 50.68 -32.88
C ILE A 176 75.44 50.85 -31.99
N VAL A 177 75.38 50.35 -30.76
CA VAL A 177 76.53 50.35 -29.84
C VAL A 177 77.67 49.47 -30.36
N ALA A 178 77.35 48.27 -30.88
CA ALA A 178 78.35 47.37 -31.45
C ALA A 178 78.98 47.93 -32.74
N GLU A 179 78.21 48.60 -33.60
CA GLU A 179 78.72 49.34 -34.75
C GLU A 179 79.69 50.42 -34.29
N TYR A 180 79.31 51.24 -33.29
CA TYR A 180 80.21 52.24 -32.72
C TYR A 180 81.54 51.65 -32.23
N ASP A 181 81.51 50.54 -31.48
CA ASP A 181 82.72 49.85 -31.01
C ASP A 181 83.58 49.31 -32.18
N TRP A 182 82.96 48.91 -33.28
CA TRP A 182 83.66 48.38 -34.48
C TRP A 182 84.30 49.48 -35.34
N TRP A 183 83.64 50.64 -35.47
CA TRP A 183 84.15 51.81 -36.19
C TRP A 183 85.23 52.58 -35.42
N TYR A 184 85.49 52.24 -34.16
CA TYR A 184 86.64 52.72 -33.37
C TYR A 184 87.99 52.05 -33.75
N ARG A 185 88.09 51.50 -34.97
CA ARG A 185 89.36 51.21 -35.67
C ARG A 185 89.59 52.27 -36.76
N PRO A 186 90.42 53.30 -36.54
CA PRO A 186 90.44 54.43 -37.45
C PRO A 186 91.54 54.33 -38.50
N GLU A 187 91.14 54.44 -39.76
CA GLU A 187 91.93 55.08 -40.81
C GLU A 187 91.06 55.86 -41.85
N THR A 188 89.71 55.77 -41.84
CA THR A 188 88.86 56.29 -42.95
C THR A 188 87.70 57.24 -42.59
N LEU A 189 87.42 57.58 -41.33
CA LEU A 189 86.28 58.47 -40.94
C LEU A 189 86.69 59.90 -40.57
N THR A 190 85.83 60.89 -40.91
CA THR A 190 86.01 62.31 -40.54
C THR A 190 85.65 62.59 -39.07
N GLU A 191 86.21 63.66 -38.48
CA GLU A 191 85.98 64.03 -37.08
C GLU A 191 84.51 64.40 -36.78
N HIS A 192 83.80 64.94 -37.78
CA HIS A 192 82.38 65.26 -37.67
C HIS A 192 81.53 63.99 -37.53
N ASP A 193 81.80 62.98 -38.36
CA ASP A 193 81.10 61.70 -38.31
C ASP A 193 81.36 60.97 -36.99
N ARG A 194 82.60 61.03 -36.47
CA ARG A 194 82.96 60.47 -35.15
C ARG A 194 82.20 61.13 -34.01
N LYS A 195 81.99 62.44 -34.06
CA LYS A 195 81.24 63.18 -33.04
C LYS A 195 79.77 62.77 -33.02
N ILE A 196 79.12 62.71 -34.18
CA ILE A 196 77.71 62.27 -34.30
C ILE A 196 77.56 60.82 -33.83
N LEU A 197 78.48 59.94 -34.22
CA LEU A 197 78.51 58.54 -33.78
C LEU A 197 78.67 58.42 -32.26
N ARG A 198 79.54 59.23 -31.63
CA ARG A 198 79.72 59.24 -30.17
C ARG A 198 78.49 59.73 -29.42
N GLU A 199 77.92 60.85 -29.84
CA GLU A 199 76.71 61.39 -29.21
C GLU A 199 75.52 60.42 -29.36
N THR A 200 75.40 59.76 -30.51
CA THR A 200 74.38 58.73 -30.75
C THR A 200 74.63 57.50 -29.88
N ALA A 201 75.86 56.99 -29.83
CA ALA A 201 76.22 55.82 -29.02
C ALA A 201 76.05 56.08 -27.52
N GLU A 202 76.37 57.28 -27.01
CA GLU A 202 76.16 57.64 -25.61
C GLU A 202 74.67 57.66 -25.22
N ILE A 203 73.79 58.14 -26.11
CA ILE A 203 72.33 58.09 -25.88
C ILE A 203 71.85 56.64 -25.77
N TYR A 204 72.24 55.78 -26.71
CA TYR A 204 71.83 54.37 -26.70
C TYR A 204 72.49 53.57 -25.57
N TRP A 205 73.74 53.86 -25.20
CA TRP A 205 74.42 53.24 -24.07
C TRP A 205 73.71 53.52 -22.74
N ASN A 206 73.16 54.72 -22.58
CA ASN A 206 72.36 55.09 -21.41
C ASN A 206 70.97 54.43 -21.41
N ASP A 207 70.39 54.16 -22.58
CA ASP A 207 69.06 53.52 -22.71
C ASP A 207 69.09 51.99 -22.56
N VAL A 208 70.19 51.32 -22.93
CA VAL A 208 70.33 49.84 -22.93
C VAL A 208 70.08 49.22 -21.53
N PRO A 209 70.65 49.72 -20.42
CA PRO A 209 70.35 49.21 -19.07
C PRO A 209 68.87 49.34 -18.71
N GLY A 210 68.25 50.48 -19.02
CA GLY A 210 66.83 50.72 -18.76
C GLY A 210 65.90 49.82 -19.58
N LEU A 211 66.26 49.51 -20.84
CA LEU A 211 65.56 48.54 -21.67
C LEU A 211 65.71 47.12 -21.13
N LYS A 212 66.91 46.74 -20.68
CA LYS A 212 67.18 45.44 -20.06
C LYS A 212 66.36 45.23 -18.78
N GLU A 213 66.27 46.24 -17.91
CA GLU A 213 65.43 46.20 -16.72
C GLU A 213 63.94 46.07 -17.07
N LYS A 214 63.45 46.81 -18.07
CA LYS A 214 62.06 46.69 -18.54
C LYS A 214 61.75 45.30 -19.09
N ILE A 215 62.68 44.70 -19.85
CA ILE A 215 62.56 43.31 -20.35
C ILE A 215 62.49 42.33 -19.18
N LEU A 216 63.41 42.42 -18.22
CA LEU A 216 63.43 41.54 -17.05
C LEU A 216 62.16 41.70 -16.17
N GLY A 217 61.67 42.94 -16.02
CA GLY A 217 60.41 43.22 -15.32
C GLY A 217 59.20 42.56 -16.00
N ALA A 218 59.07 42.74 -17.32
CA ALA A 218 58.00 42.12 -18.10
C ALA A 218 58.08 40.58 -18.09
N GLU A 219 59.28 39.99 -18.13
CA GLU A 219 59.47 38.54 -18.03
C GLU A 219 59.02 38.00 -16.66
N ARG A 220 59.30 38.73 -15.57
CA ARG A 220 58.81 38.38 -14.21
C ARG A 220 57.29 38.47 -14.12
N GLU A 221 56.68 39.53 -14.68
CA GLU A 221 55.22 39.69 -14.70
C GLU A 221 54.53 38.59 -15.50
N ILE A 222 55.06 38.22 -16.67
CA ILE A 222 54.56 37.11 -17.49
C ILE A 222 54.65 35.79 -16.71
N ALA A 223 55.77 35.52 -16.04
CA ALA A 223 55.92 34.32 -15.22
C ALA A 223 54.89 34.28 -14.07
N SER A 224 54.66 35.41 -13.40
CA SER A 224 53.65 35.55 -12.35
C SER A 224 52.23 35.28 -12.88
N LEU A 225 51.85 35.90 -14.01
CA LEU A 225 50.53 35.68 -14.62
C LEU A 225 50.34 34.23 -15.07
N ASN A 226 51.36 33.59 -15.63
CA ASN A 226 51.30 32.17 -15.99
C ASN A 226 51.06 31.27 -14.78
N ASN A 227 51.72 31.55 -13.65
CA ASN A 227 51.49 30.83 -12.40
C ASN A 227 50.06 31.02 -11.90
N GLN A 228 49.54 32.25 -11.95
CA GLN A 228 48.16 32.55 -11.56
C GLN A 228 47.13 31.87 -12.47
N ILE A 229 47.35 31.87 -13.79
CA ILE A 229 46.50 31.16 -14.76
C ILE A 229 46.49 29.67 -14.45
N SER A 230 47.67 29.07 -14.21
CA SER A 230 47.80 27.64 -13.89
C SER A 230 47.05 27.29 -12.60
N SER A 231 47.16 28.14 -11.57
CA SER A 231 46.39 27.99 -10.33
C SER A 231 44.87 28.05 -10.59
N CYS A 232 44.40 29.03 -11.35
CA CYS A 232 42.98 29.15 -11.70
C CYS A 232 42.47 27.94 -12.51
N GLN A 233 43.28 27.41 -13.43
CA GLN A 233 42.95 26.22 -14.20
C GLN A 233 42.78 24.99 -13.30
N ASN A 234 43.61 24.86 -12.27
CA ASN A 234 43.46 23.78 -11.29
C ASN A 234 42.17 23.92 -10.48
N THR A 235 41.84 25.14 -10.03
CA THR A 235 40.56 25.41 -9.35
C THR A 235 39.36 25.11 -10.24
N ILE A 236 39.41 25.45 -11.53
CA ILE A 236 38.35 25.13 -12.50
C ILE A 236 38.13 23.62 -12.58
N LYS A 237 39.19 22.83 -12.73
CA LYS A 237 39.08 21.36 -12.78
C LYS A 237 38.44 20.79 -11.51
N GLN A 238 38.79 21.33 -10.34
CA GLN A 238 38.18 20.93 -9.07
C GLN A 238 36.68 21.26 -9.05
N LEU A 239 36.29 22.49 -9.39
CA LEU A 239 34.89 22.91 -9.45
C LEU A 239 34.08 22.11 -10.48
N GLU A 240 34.67 21.73 -11.61
CA GLU A 240 34.04 20.87 -12.62
C GLU A 240 33.77 19.46 -12.08
N ASN A 241 34.72 18.87 -11.34
CA ASN A 241 34.52 17.58 -10.68
C ASN A 241 33.41 17.65 -9.64
N GLU A 242 33.44 18.65 -8.75
CA GLU A 242 32.41 18.86 -7.72
C GLU A 242 31.01 19.05 -8.34
N LYS A 243 30.91 19.85 -9.40
CA LYS A 243 29.67 20.04 -10.16
C LYS A 243 29.14 18.73 -10.72
N ASN A 244 30.00 17.89 -11.29
CA ASN A 244 29.60 16.61 -11.86
C ASN A 244 29.12 15.62 -10.78
N ASP A 245 29.76 15.62 -9.61
CA ASP A 245 29.33 14.77 -8.49
C ASP A 245 27.98 15.21 -7.92
N ILE A 246 27.75 16.52 -7.76
CA ILE A 246 26.44 17.04 -7.32
C ILE A 246 25.35 16.73 -8.35
N ASN A 247 25.63 16.90 -9.65
CA ASN A 247 24.68 16.53 -10.70
C ASN A 247 24.24 15.06 -10.59
N ARG A 248 25.18 14.14 -10.39
CA ARG A 248 24.86 12.71 -10.20
C ARG A 248 23.98 12.47 -8.97
N LYS A 249 24.27 13.14 -7.85
CA LYS A 249 23.44 13.04 -6.63
C LYS A 249 22.01 13.51 -6.87
N ILE A 250 21.84 14.63 -7.58
CA ILE A 250 20.52 15.16 -7.96
C ILE A 250 19.78 14.14 -8.83
N GLU A 251 20.41 13.58 -9.86
CA GLU A 251 19.78 12.60 -10.74
C GLU A 251 19.28 11.36 -9.98
N ILE A 252 20.10 10.83 -9.07
CA ILE A 252 19.72 9.68 -8.22
C ILE A 252 18.53 10.03 -7.33
N LYS A 253 18.56 11.19 -6.66
CA LYS A 253 17.46 11.64 -5.81
C LYS A 253 16.18 11.91 -6.60
N GLN A 254 16.28 12.46 -7.81
CA GLN A 254 15.16 12.69 -8.70
C GLN A 254 14.50 11.36 -9.12
N ALA A 255 15.31 10.32 -9.39
CA ALA A 255 14.82 8.98 -9.67
C ALA A 255 14.06 8.39 -8.47
N GLN A 256 14.59 8.54 -7.25
CA GLN A 256 13.93 8.12 -6.01
C GLN A 256 12.58 8.82 -5.81
N VAL A 257 12.48 10.13 -6.09
CA VAL A 257 11.19 10.86 -6.05
C VAL A 257 10.18 10.24 -7.01
N ASN A 258 10.62 9.94 -8.24
CA ASN A 258 9.74 9.40 -9.27
C ASN A 258 9.23 8.00 -8.92
N GLU A 259 10.03 7.18 -8.25
CA GLU A 259 9.58 5.88 -7.72
C GLU A 259 8.57 6.07 -6.59
N LEU A 260 8.83 6.96 -5.63
CA LEU A 260 7.90 7.26 -4.54
C LEU A 260 6.56 7.86 -5.00
N LYS A 261 6.49 8.43 -6.21
CA LYS A 261 5.25 8.94 -6.81
C LYS A 261 4.39 7.87 -7.50
N LYS A 262 4.96 6.69 -7.81
CA LYS A 262 4.25 5.58 -8.45
C LYS A 262 3.48 4.70 -7.45
N VAL A 263 3.85 4.76 -6.17
CA VAL A 263 3.19 4.11 -5.03
C VAL A 263 2.16 5.05 -4.44
#